data_AF-A0A961MQS4-F1
#
_entry.id   AF-A0A961MQS4-F1
#
_cell.length_a   1.000
_cell.length_b   1.000
_cell.length_c   1.000
_cell.angle_alpha   90.00
_cell.angle_beta   90.00
_cell.angle_gamma   90.00
#
_symmetry.space_group_name_H-M   'P 1'
#
loop_
_entity.id
_entity.type
_entity.pdbx_description
1 polymer ?
#
loop_
_entity_poly.entity_id
_entity_poly.type
_entity_poly.pdbx_seq_one_letter_code
_entity_poly.pdbx_strand_id
1 'polypeptide(L)'
;MALDFSSMTVKAWRRENGRVGVRNHVLILPVDDISNAACEAVANNVKGTMAIPHAYGRLQFGEDLDLHFRTIIGTGANPNVAAVVVIGIEPEWTQIVVDGIAKTGKPVHGVSIEQKGDFETIRLASWKAKEFVQWASEQQKEDCPIGDLWISTKCGESDTTTGLSSCPTVGNMYDKLLPEGIYGCFGETSEITGAEHICVKRAATPEAGEAFMRIFQAYQDEVIEPFKTSDLSDSQPTKGNILGGLTTIEEKALGNLEKIGRTSTYIDAIGPAVAPGKGAGLYFMDTSSAAAECVTLMAAAGYVIHTFPTGQGNVIGNPIVPVIKISGNPRTLRTMSEHIDVDVTGVLTREMTIDEAGDALIAMILRTANGRCTASEALGHREFSMTKLYRSA
;
A
#
# COMPACT_ATOMS: atom_id res chain seq x y z
N MET A 1 24.44 -20.78 -2.95
CA MET A 1 25.33 -19.68 -2.52
C MET A 1 24.40 -18.62 -1.97
N ALA A 2 24.51 -18.24 -0.70
CA ALA A 2 23.58 -17.26 -0.12
C ALA A 2 23.69 -15.96 -0.92
N LEU A 3 22.54 -15.37 -1.28
CA LEU A 3 22.50 -14.08 -1.96
C LEU A 3 23.09 -13.02 -1.03
N ASP A 4 24.08 -12.26 -1.50
CA ASP A 4 24.57 -11.09 -0.79
C ASP A 4 23.63 -9.92 -1.09
N PHE A 5 22.72 -9.64 -0.15
CA PHE A 5 21.73 -8.57 -0.30
C PHE A 5 22.32 -7.17 -0.09
N SER A 6 23.44 -7.05 0.63
CA SER A 6 24.05 -5.78 1.01
C SER A 6 24.62 -4.98 -0.15
N SER A 7 25.03 -5.67 -1.23
CA SER A 7 25.53 -5.07 -2.46
C SER A 7 24.46 -4.93 -3.55
N MET A 8 23.21 -5.35 -3.29
CA MET A 8 22.15 -5.32 -4.28
C MET A 8 21.66 -3.90 -4.56
N THR A 9 21.48 -3.62 -5.84
CA THR A 9 20.94 -2.36 -6.34
C THR A 9 19.76 -2.58 -7.27
N VAL A 10 18.91 -1.56 -7.37
CA VAL A 10 17.79 -1.48 -8.33
C VAL A 10 17.90 -0.20 -9.15
N LYS A 11 17.54 -0.27 -10.42
CA LYS A 11 17.39 0.90 -11.29
C LYS A 11 16.05 1.60 -10.97
N ALA A 12 16.13 2.69 -10.21
CA ALA A 12 14.97 3.41 -9.69
C ALA A 12 15.15 4.94 -9.80
N TRP A 13 14.10 5.71 -9.54
CA TRP A 13 14.15 7.18 -9.58
C TRP A 13 14.40 7.74 -8.18
N ARG A 14 15.54 8.41 -7.99
CA ARG A 14 15.80 9.18 -6.78
C ARG A 14 15.08 10.53 -6.86
N ARG A 15 14.33 10.88 -5.82
CA ARG A 15 13.55 12.12 -5.73
C ARG A 15 14.32 13.22 -5.03
N GLU A 16 13.81 14.44 -5.10
CA GLU A 16 14.41 15.66 -4.57
C GLU A 16 14.67 15.59 -3.06
N ASN A 17 13.85 14.83 -2.33
CA ASN A 17 14.01 14.55 -0.90
C ASN A 17 14.85 13.29 -0.60
N GLY A 18 15.54 12.72 -1.58
CA GLY A 18 16.39 11.54 -1.45
C GLY A 18 15.67 10.20 -1.44
N ARG A 19 14.33 10.18 -1.33
CA ARG A 19 13.51 8.95 -1.38
C ARG A 19 13.59 8.31 -2.77
N VAL A 20 13.37 7.00 -2.84
CA VAL A 20 13.47 6.24 -4.10
C VAL A 20 12.11 5.71 -4.51
N GLY A 21 11.71 5.98 -5.76
CA GLY A 21 10.51 5.45 -6.40
C GLY A 21 10.82 4.45 -7.50
N VAL A 22 9.99 3.41 -7.61
CA VAL A 22 10.10 2.37 -8.65
C VAL A 22 9.14 2.57 -9.82
N ARG A 23 8.34 3.64 -9.78
CA ARG A 23 7.52 4.14 -10.88
C ARG A 23 7.71 5.65 -11.03
N ASN A 24 7.19 6.21 -12.13
CA ASN A 24 7.38 7.60 -12.51
C ASN A 24 6.08 8.24 -13.01
N HIS A 25 5.06 8.24 -12.18
CA HIS A 25 3.72 8.69 -12.55
C HIS A 25 3.58 10.21 -12.54
N VAL A 26 2.81 10.76 -13.49
CA VAL A 26 2.25 12.11 -13.41
C VAL A 26 0.78 11.99 -13.09
N LEU A 27 0.37 12.51 -11.93
CA LEU A 27 -1.01 12.37 -11.46
C LEU A 27 -1.85 13.61 -11.73
N ILE A 28 -3.12 13.37 -12.02
CA ILE A 28 -4.18 14.38 -11.92
C ILE A 28 -5.04 14.01 -10.71
N LEU A 29 -4.83 14.73 -9.61
CA LEU A 29 -5.32 14.35 -8.29
C LEU A 29 -6.53 15.22 -7.91
N PRO A 30 -7.74 14.65 -7.86
CA PRO A 30 -8.89 15.36 -7.32
C PRO A 30 -8.72 15.55 -5.81
N VAL A 31 -9.10 16.71 -5.30
CA VAL A 31 -9.21 16.97 -3.85
C VAL A 31 -10.52 16.40 -3.30
N ASP A 32 -11.54 16.39 -4.15
CA ASP A 32 -12.93 16.09 -3.84
C ASP A 32 -13.62 15.33 -4.98
N ASP A 33 -14.71 14.64 -4.66
CA ASP A 33 -15.46 13.79 -5.57
C ASP A 33 -16.08 14.54 -6.77
N ILE A 34 -16.39 15.82 -6.61
CA ILE A 34 -16.95 16.64 -7.69
C ILE A 34 -15.90 17.19 -8.65
N SER A 35 -14.62 17.14 -8.27
CA SER A 35 -13.48 17.45 -9.15
C SER A 35 -13.04 16.26 -10.01
N ASN A 36 -13.56 15.06 -9.76
CA ASN A 36 -13.20 13.84 -10.49
C ASN A 36 -13.34 13.99 -12.01
N ALA A 37 -14.46 14.55 -12.49
CA ALA A 37 -14.74 14.66 -13.93
C ALA A 37 -13.70 15.56 -14.64
N ALA A 38 -13.29 16.66 -14.00
CA ALA A 38 -12.23 17.52 -14.53
C ALA A 38 -10.88 16.79 -14.58
N CYS A 39 -10.53 16.03 -13.52
CA CYS A 39 -9.32 15.21 -13.49
C CYS A 39 -9.29 14.16 -14.60
N GLU A 40 -10.38 13.43 -14.78
CA GLU A 40 -10.52 12.41 -15.82
C GLU A 40 -10.45 13.01 -17.23
N ALA A 41 -11.05 14.18 -17.45
CA ALA A 41 -10.98 14.89 -18.72
C ALA A 41 -9.53 15.30 -19.07
N VAL A 42 -8.77 15.80 -18.09
CA VAL A 42 -7.34 16.12 -18.29
C VAL A 42 -6.55 14.84 -18.61
N ALA A 43 -6.77 13.75 -17.88
CA ALA A 43 -6.09 12.49 -18.12
C ALA A 43 -6.42 11.86 -19.48
N ASN A 44 -7.64 12.06 -19.96
CA ASN A 44 -8.04 11.67 -21.32
C ASN A 44 -7.29 12.49 -22.39
N ASN A 45 -7.14 13.79 -22.17
CA ASN A 45 -6.48 14.72 -23.10
C ASN A 45 -4.95 14.52 -23.15
N VAL A 46 -4.31 14.31 -22.01
CA VAL A 46 -2.84 14.28 -21.88
C VAL A 46 -2.36 12.86 -21.59
N LYS A 47 -1.81 12.20 -22.62
CA LYS A 47 -1.23 10.86 -22.48
C LYS A 47 -0.02 10.86 -21.56
N GLY A 48 0.16 9.78 -20.82
CA GLY A 48 1.21 9.66 -19.80
C GLY A 48 0.81 10.17 -18.41
N THR A 49 -0.44 10.61 -18.23
CA THR A 49 -0.99 11.00 -16.93
C THR A 49 -2.00 9.97 -16.42
N MET A 50 -2.31 10.03 -15.12
CA MET A 50 -3.32 9.19 -14.49
C MET A 50 -4.19 10.00 -13.54
N ALA A 51 -5.50 9.99 -13.76
CA ALA A 51 -6.47 10.50 -12.78
C ALA A 51 -6.73 9.44 -11.70
N ILE A 52 -6.89 9.88 -10.45
CA ILE A 52 -7.21 9.00 -9.31
C ILE A 52 -8.52 9.47 -8.66
N PRO A 53 -9.69 9.12 -9.25
CA PRO A 53 -10.98 9.53 -8.70
C PRO A 53 -11.29 8.83 -7.37
N HIS A 54 -12.03 9.52 -6.50
CA HIS A 54 -12.51 8.98 -5.22
C HIS A 54 -13.85 9.59 -4.79
N ALA A 55 -14.49 9.00 -3.76
CA ALA A 55 -15.86 9.34 -3.36
C ALA A 55 -15.98 10.43 -2.26
N TYR A 56 -14.87 10.91 -1.68
CA TYR A 56 -14.89 11.84 -0.54
C TYR A 56 -14.21 13.18 -0.85
N GLY A 57 -13.89 13.98 0.18
CA GLY A 57 -13.32 15.32 0.04
C GLY A 57 -14.34 16.46 0.16
N ARG A 58 -15.47 16.23 0.82
CA ARG A 58 -16.45 17.27 1.18
C ARG A 58 -17.12 16.97 2.51
N LEU A 59 -17.43 18.02 3.27
CA LEU A 59 -18.21 17.95 4.52
C LEU A 59 -17.59 17.02 5.58
N GLN A 60 -16.28 16.83 5.55
CA GLN A 60 -15.50 16.12 6.56
C GLN A 60 -14.96 17.13 7.57
N PHE A 61 -14.76 16.70 8.82
CA PHE A 61 -14.29 17.55 9.90
C PHE A 61 -13.48 16.75 10.92
N GLY A 62 -12.62 17.44 11.68
CA GLY A 62 -11.78 16.81 12.68
C GLY A 62 -10.85 15.75 12.09
N GLU A 63 -10.68 14.65 12.80
CA GLU A 63 -9.75 13.57 12.42
C GLU A 63 -10.05 12.95 11.05
N ASP A 64 -11.33 12.89 10.65
CA ASP A 64 -11.72 12.38 9.33
C ASP A 64 -11.20 13.28 8.19
N LEU A 65 -11.23 14.60 8.38
CA LEU A 65 -10.67 15.56 7.43
C LEU A 65 -9.14 15.51 7.43
N ASP A 66 -8.52 15.37 8.60
CA ASP A 66 -7.06 15.22 8.72
C ASP A 66 -6.56 13.96 8.02
N LEU A 67 -7.28 12.84 8.15
CA LEU A 67 -6.98 11.60 7.45
C LEU A 67 -7.18 11.71 5.94
N HIS A 68 -8.25 12.40 5.50
CA HIS A 68 -8.46 12.71 4.07
C HIS A 68 -7.27 13.45 3.48
N PHE A 69 -6.88 14.57 4.10
CA PHE A 69 -5.72 15.34 3.62
C PHE A 69 -4.42 14.56 3.69
N ARG A 70 -4.18 13.81 4.77
CA ARG A 70 -2.98 12.97 4.90
C ARG A 70 -2.90 11.94 3.78
N THR A 71 -4.03 11.31 3.43
CA THR A 71 -4.08 10.29 2.38
C THR A 71 -3.87 10.89 1.00
N ILE A 72 -4.53 12.01 0.67
CA ILE A 72 -4.38 12.69 -0.63
C ILE A 72 -2.97 13.27 -0.79
N ILE A 73 -2.49 14.01 0.22
CA ILE A 73 -1.13 14.57 0.24
C ILE A 73 -0.11 13.45 0.14
N GLY A 74 -0.27 12.39 0.95
CA GLY A 74 0.62 11.23 0.94
C GLY A 74 0.68 10.53 -0.41
N THR A 75 -0.47 10.36 -1.07
CA THR A 75 -0.57 9.78 -2.42
C THR A 75 0.23 10.61 -3.43
N GLY A 76 0.06 11.93 -3.44
CA GLY A 76 0.85 12.81 -4.31
C GLY A 76 2.34 12.88 -3.92
N ALA A 77 2.64 12.78 -2.63
CA ALA A 77 4.00 12.80 -2.07
C ALA A 77 4.77 11.49 -2.30
N ASN A 78 4.11 10.37 -2.58
CA ASN A 78 4.74 9.06 -2.76
C ASN A 78 5.87 9.10 -3.81
N PRO A 79 7.04 8.44 -3.59
CA PRO A 79 8.15 8.47 -4.54
C PRO A 79 7.86 7.87 -5.92
N ASN A 80 6.84 7.01 -6.07
CA ASN A 80 6.39 6.51 -7.37
C ASN A 80 5.69 7.61 -8.22
N VAL A 81 5.37 8.75 -7.62
CA VAL A 81 4.79 9.91 -8.27
C VAL A 81 5.87 10.96 -8.51
N ALA A 82 6.07 11.31 -9.77
CA ALA A 82 7.04 12.31 -10.21
C ALA A 82 6.52 13.73 -10.06
N ALA A 83 5.27 13.96 -10.48
CA ALA A 83 4.64 15.28 -10.47
C ALA A 83 3.12 15.17 -10.35
N VAL A 84 2.47 16.24 -9.88
CA VAL A 84 1.02 16.23 -9.59
C VAL A 84 0.34 17.51 -10.06
N VAL A 85 -0.75 17.39 -10.80
CA VAL A 85 -1.73 18.47 -10.96
C VAL A 85 -2.89 18.20 -10.02
N VAL A 86 -3.09 19.07 -9.03
CA VAL A 86 -4.18 18.99 -8.05
C VAL A 86 -5.36 19.80 -8.57
N ILE A 87 -6.55 19.20 -8.60
CA ILE A 87 -7.78 19.89 -8.97
C ILE A 87 -8.78 19.74 -7.83
N GLY A 88 -9.24 20.86 -7.29
CA GLY A 88 -10.32 20.89 -6.30
C GLY A 88 -11.45 21.83 -6.73
N ILE A 89 -12.57 21.76 -6.04
CA ILE A 89 -13.68 22.68 -6.29
C ILE A 89 -13.31 24.10 -5.82
N GLU A 90 -12.89 24.29 -4.58
CA GLU A 90 -12.42 25.59 -4.02
C GLU A 90 -10.88 25.72 -3.89
N PRO A 91 -10.34 26.96 -3.85
CA PRO A 91 -8.90 27.20 -3.74
C PRO A 91 -8.26 26.80 -2.41
N GLU A 92 -8.97 26.89 -1.29
CA GLU A 92 -8.39 26.69 0.04
C GLU A 92 -7.90 25.25 0.25
N TRP A 93 -8.76 24.26 0.02
CA TRP A 93 -8.41 22.85 0.17
C TRP A 93 -7.46 22.38 -0.94
N THR A 94 -7.61 22.94 -2.14
CA THR A 94 -6.64 22.74 -3.23
C THR A 94 -5.23 23.15 -2.79
N GLN A 95 -5.09 24.33 -2.17
CA GLN A 95 -3.80 24.84 -1.75
C GLN A 95 -3.19 24.03 -0.60
N ILE A 96 -3.99 23.55 0.36
CA ILE A 96 -3.53 22.65 1.43
C ILE A 96 -2.85 21.40 0.85
N VAL A 97 -3.47 20.78 -0.16
CA VAL A 97 -2.92 19.58 -0.80
C VAL A 97 -1.65 19.91 -1.58
N VAL A 98 -1.65 21.00 -2.35
CA VAL A 98 -0.48 21.48 -3.10
C VAL A 98 0.70 21.73 -2.17
N ASP A 99 0.50 22.49 -1.10
CA ASP A 99 1.55 22.82 -0.13
C ASP A 99 2.07 21.57 0.60
N GLY A 100 1.17 20.64 0.92
CA GLY A 100 1.53 19.35 1.51
C GLY A 100 2.47 18.55 0.63
N ILE A 101 2.15 18.43 -0.67
CA ILE A 101 2.98 17.69 -1.64
C ILE A 101 4.30 18.43 -1.91
N ALA A 102 4.26 19.76 -2.02
CA ALA A 102 5.42 20.60 -2.32
C ALA A 102 6.55 20.47 -1.29
N LYS A 103 6.25 20.10 -0.03
CA LYS A 103 7.25 19.81 1.00
C LYS A 103 8.25 18.71 0.62
N THR A 104 7.89 17.84 -0.31
CA THR A 104 8.81 16.80 -0.82
C THR A 104 9.80 17.33 -1.85
N GLY A 105 9.64 18.56 -2.33
CA GLY A 105 10.44 19.17 -3.39
C GLY A 105 9.97 18.85 -4.81
N LYS A 106 8.98 17.96 -4.98
CA LYS A 106 8.51 17.56 -6.31
C LYS A 106 7.64 18.63 -6.98
N PRO A 107 7.58 18.67 -8.32
CA PRO A 107 6.70 19.59 -9.05
C PRO A 107 5.22 19.31 -8.77
N VAL A 108 4.49 20.34 -8.35
CA VAL A 108 3.04 20.29 -8.11
C VAL A 108 2.37 21.59 -8.55
N HIS A 109 1.15 21.49 -9.07
CA HIS A 109 0.36 22.65 -9.50
C HIS A 109 -1.11 22.48 -9.13
N GLY A 110 -1.72 23.50 -8.54
CA GLY A 110 -3.14 23.51 -8.17
C GLY A 110 -4.00 24.34 -9.12
N VAL A 111 -5.20 23.85 -9.44
CA VAL A 111 -6.23 24.61 -10.15
C VAL A 111 -7.59 24.33 -9.52
N SER A 112 -8.35 25.38 -9.20
CA SER A 112 -9.71 25.22 -8.66
C SER A 112 -10.79 25.51 -9.70
N ILE A 113 -11.89 24.76 -9.63
CA ILE A 113 -13.02 24.79 -10.59
C ILE A 113 -13.93 25.99 -10.34
N GLU A 114 -14.19 26.34 -9.08
CA GLU A 114 -15.09 27.43 -8.72
C GLU A 114 -14.65 28.74 -9.42
N GLN A 115 -15.64 29.49 -9.91
CA GLN A 115 -15.47 30.74 -10.66
C GLN A 115 -14.78 30.62 -12.04
N LYS A 116 -14.34 29.42 -12.46
CA LYS A 116 -13.75 29.16 -13.80
C LYS A 116 -14.61 28.21 -14.65
N GLY A 117 -15.28 27.27 -14.00
CA GLY A 117 -15.94 26.14 -14.65
C GLY A 117 -14.94 25.14 -15.26
N ASP A 118 -15.48 24.04 -15.78
CA ASP A 118 -14.68 22.90 -16.24
C ASP A 118 -13.78 23.23 -17.43
N PHE A 119 -14.30 23.92 -18.46
CA PHE A 119 -13.52 24.13 -19.68
C PHE A 119 -12.22 24.89 -19.44
N GLU A 120 -12.26 25.97 -18.65
CA GLU A 120 -11.06 26.75 -18.33
C GLU A 120 -10.12 25.99 -17.39
N THR A 121 -10.68 25.28 -16.40
CA THR A 121 -9.90 24.46 -15.46
C THR A 121 -9.17 23.33 -16.17
N ILE A 122 -9.88 22.56 -17.01
CA ILE A 122 -9.33 21.48 -17.82
C ILE A 122 -8.27 22.02 -18.77
N ARG A 123 -8.49 23.20 -19.38
CA ARG A 123 -7.49 23.84 -20.25
C ARG A 123 -6.20 24.11 -19.49
N LEU A 124 -6.27 24.81 -18.35
CA LEU A 124 -5.10 25.17 -17.54
C LEU A 124 -4.36 23.92 -17.02
N ALA A 125 -5.10 22.98 -16.45
CA ALA A 125 -4.56 21.73 -15.93
C ALA A 125 -3.90 20.88 -17.04
N SER A 126 -4.51 20.81 -18.23
CA SER A 126 -3.94 20.05 -19.37
C SER A 126 -2.61 20.63 -19.84
N TRP A 127 -2.48 21.96 -19.90
CA TRP A 127 -1.21 22.61 -20.26
C TRP A 127 -0.11 22.24 -19.27
N LYS A 128 -0.40 22.33 -17.98
CA LYS A 128 0.58 21.99 -16.95
C LYS A 128 0.92 20.50 -16.92
N ALA A 129 -0.08 19.64 -17.05
CA ALA A 129 0.10 18.20 -17.08
C ALA A 129 1.03 17.78 -18.23
N LYS A 130 0.87 18.39 -19.41
CA LYS A 130 1.77 18.17 -20.56
C LYS A 130 3.22 18.57 -20.23
N GLU A 131 3.45 19.70 -19.57
CA GLU A 131 4.81 20.11 -19.14
C GLU A 131 5.41 19.11 -18.15
N PHE A 132 4.62 18.65 -17.17
CA PHE A 132 5.07 17.65 -16.20
C PHE A 132 5.38 16.29 -16.84
N VAL A 133 4.61 15.85 -17.84
CA VAL A 133 4.92 14.62 -18.59
C VAL A 133 6.26 14.74 -19.30
N GLN A 134 6.53 15.87 -19.97
CA GLN A 134 7.81 16.09 -20.64
C GLN A 134 8.96 16.02 -19.62
N TRP A 135 8.86 16.79 -18.53
CA TRP A 135 9.86 16.80 -17.47
C TRP A 135 10.07 15.42 -16.83
N ALA A 136 8.99 14.70 -16.49
CA ALA A 136 9.08 13.39 -15.87
C ALA A 136 9.74 12.37 -16.81
N SER A 137 9.43 12.43 -18.11
CA SER A 137 9.98 11.49 -19.10
C SER A 137 11.48 11.65 -19.37
N GLU A 138 12.06 12.80 -19.04
CA GLU A 138 13.50 13.06 -19.17
C GLU A 138 14.31 12.45 -18.01
N GLN A 139 13.67 12.14 -16.88
CA GLN A 139 14.35 11.58 -15.71
C GLN A 139 14.84 10.16 -15.96
N GLN A 140 16.14 9.96 -15.74
CA GLN A 140 16.79 8.66 -15.85
C GLN A 140 16.79 7.92 -14.52
N LYS A 141 16.77 6.58 -14.59
CA LYS A 141 16.94 5.73 -13.42
C LYS A 141 18.40 5.71 -12.97
N GLU A 142 18.61 5.62 -11.67
CA GLU A 142 19.90 5.51 -11.01
C GLU A 142 20.03 4.16 -10.30
N ASP A 143 21.27 3.71 -10.05
CA ASP A 143 21.51 2.58 -9.14
C ASP A 143 21.23 3.01 -7.71
N CYS A 144 20.18 2.45 -7.12
CA CYS A 144 19.80 2.69 -5.73
C CYS A 144 20.02 1.41 -4.91
N PRO A 145 20.62 1.47 -3.72
CA PRO A 145 20.69 0.32 -2.82
C PRO A 145 19.30 -0.24 -2.52
N ILE A 146 19.19 -1.56 -2.36
CA ILE A 146 17.91 -2.20 -1.98
C ILE A 146 17.34 -1.65 -0.67
N GLY A 147 18.20 -1.26 0.27
CA GLY A 147 17.84 -0.62 1.54
C GLY A 147 17.04 0.69 1.39
N ASP A 148 17.14 1.37 0.25
CA ASP A 148 16.34 2.59 0.00
C ASP A 148 14.86 2.27 -0.25
N LEU A 149 14.50 1.01 -0.51
CA LEU A 149 13.13 0.60 -0.81
C LEU A 149 12.25 0.56 0.45
N TRP A 150 11.05 1.09 0.30
CA TRP A 150 9.99 0.98 1.28
C TRP A 150 8.97 -0.04 0.77
N ILE A 151 8.90 -1.18 1.46
CA ILE A 151 8.11 -2.33 1.06
C ILE A 151 7.03 -2.55 2.11
N SER A 152 5.78 -2.60 1.66
CA SER A 152 4.63 -2.86 2.52
C SER A 152 4.03 -4.23 2.22
N THR A 153 3.36 -4.84 3.19
CA THR A 153 2.65 -6.09 2.98
C THR A 153 1.29 -6.08 3.65
N LYS A 154 0.33 -6.75 3.03
CA LYS A 154 -0.91 -7.17 3.66
C LYS A 154 -1.43 -8.42 2.96
N CYS A 155 -2.17 -9.28 3.65
CA CYS A 155 -2.71 -10.49 3.05
C CYS A 155 -4.12 -10.26 2.48
N GLY A 156 -4.72 -11.28 1.90
CA GLY A 156 -6.15 -11.26 1.65
C GLY A 156 -6.67 -12.41 0.84
N GLU A 157 -7.99 -12.61 0.95
CA GLU A 157 -8.66 -13.86 0.56
C GLU A 157 -7.88 -15.08 1.05
N SER A 158 -7.42 -15.00 2.29
CA SER A 158 -6.61 -16.01 2.95
C SER A 158 -7.35 -17.34 3.01
N ASP A 159 -6.57 -18.40 2.99
CA ASP A 159 -7.00 -19.77 3.16
C ASP A 159 -5.95 -20.51 4.02
N THR A 160 -6.12 -21.81 4.23
CA THR A 160 -5.15 -22.61 4.97
C THR A 160 -3.73 -22.55 4.40
N THR A 161 -3.57 -22.48 3.07
CA THR A 161 -2.24 -22.41 2.42
C THR A 161 -1.52 -21.08 2.68
N THR A 162 -2.28 -20.03 2.98
CA THR A 162 -1.74 -18.67 3.17
C THR A 162 -0.79 -18.62 4.37
N GLY A 163 -1.24 -19.12 5.52
CA GLY A 163 -0.42 -19.20 6.73
C GLY A 163 0.69 -20.26 6.69
N LEU A 164 0.62 -21.20 5.75
CA LEU A 164 1.58 -22.30 5.62
C LEU A 164 2.64 -22.07 4.53
N SER A 165 2.41 -21.13 3.60
CA SER A 165 3.30 -20.89 2.46
C SER A 165 3.48 -19.40 2.13
N SER A 166 2.45 -18.69 1.68
CA SER A 166 2.62 -17.35 1.10
C SER A 166 2.93 -16.27 2.16
N CYS A 167 2.32 -16.30 3.35
CA CYS A 167 2.70 -15.40 4.45
C CYS A 167 4.12 -15.72 4.97
N PRO A 168 4.49 -16.97 5.29
CA PRO A 168 5.86 -17.31 5.64
C PRO A 168 6.92 -16.91 4.60
N THR A 169 6.57 -16.94 3.31
CA THR A 169 7.42 -16.44 2.21
C THR A 169 7.73 -14.95 2.37
N VAL A 170 6.70 -14.12 2.61
CA VAL A 170 6.88 -12.69 2.90
C VAL A 170 7.68 -12.49 4.19
N GLY A 171 7.42 -13.29 5.21
CA GLY A 171 8.17 -13.25 6.44
C GLY A 171 9.67 -13.48 6.24
N ASN A 172 10.05 -14.48 5.44
CA ASN A 172 11.45 -14.74 5.10
C ASN A 172 12.07 -13.60 4.28
N MET A 173 11.31 -12.95 3.39
CA MET A 173 11.76 -11.73 2.71
C MET A 173 12.07 -10.61 3.70
N TYR A 174 11.24 -10.38 4.72
CA TYR A 174 11.56 -9.38 5.74
C TYR A 174 12.77 -9.75 6.59
N ASP A 175 12.87 -11.01 7.03
CA ASP A 175 14.03 -11.48 7.79
C ASP A 175 15.36 -11.26 7.04
N LYS A 176 15.33 -11.31 5.70
CA LYS A 176 16.49 -11.08 4.82
C LYS A 176 16.75 -9.60 4.55
N LEU A 177 15.72 -8.79 4.32
CA LEU A 177 15.88 -7.42 3.83
C LEU A 177 15.88 -6.35 4.92
N LEU A 178 15.26 -6.58 6.08
CA LEU A 178 15.29 -5.62 7.19
C LEU A 178 16.71 -5.35 7.71
N PRO A 179 17.62 -6.35 7.82
CA PRO A 179 19.03 -6.12 8.14
C PRO A 179 19.75 -5.22 7.12
N GLU A 180 19.28 -5.18 5.88
CA GLU A 180 19.83 -4.35 4.78
C GLU A 180 19.27 -2.91 4.79
N GLY A 181 18.44 -2.57 5.77
CA GLY A 181 17.99 -1.20 6.00
C GLY A 181 16.72 -0.79 5.26
N ILE A 182 15.92 -1.74 4.74
CA ILE A 182 14.61 -1.39 4.17
C ILE A 182 13.66 -0.84 5.24
N TYR A 183 12.62 -0.16 4.79
CA TYR A 183 11.46 0.15 5.63
C TYR A 183 10.34 -0.82 5.28
N GLY A 184 10.00 -1.68 6.23
CA GLY A 184 8.92 -2.64 6.14
C GLY A 184 7.63 -2.13 6.75
N CYS A 185 6.47 -2.56 6.24
CA CYS A 185 5.17 -2.32 6.86
C CYS A 185 4.31 -3.57 6.87
N PHE A 186 3.56 -3.74 7.95
CA PHE A 186 2.38 -4.60 7.97
C PHE A 186 1.23 -3.89 8.69
N GLY A 187 0.00 -4.37 8.52
CA GLY A 187 -1.19 -3.82 9.17
C GLY A 187 -2.27 -4.87 9.34
N GLU A 188 -3.51 -4.49 9.04
CA GLU A 188 -4.73 -5.32 9.16
C GLU A 188 -5.14 -5.53 10.63
N THR A 189 -5.49 -4.44 11.32
CA THR A 189 -5.65 -4.40 12.79
C THR A 189 -6.60 -5.47 13.32
N SER A 190 -7.77 -5.64 12.70
CA SER A 190 -8.75 -6.66 13.10
C SER A 190 -8.39 -8.09 12.68
N GLU A 191 -7.42 -8.28 11.77
CA GLU A 191 -6.92 -9.63 11.45
C GLU A 191 -5.87 -10.13 12.45
N ILE A 192 -5.51 -9.31 13.44
CA ILE A 192 -4.61 -9.72 14.53
C ILE A 192 -5.39 -10.23 15.74
N THR A 193 -6.73 -10.12 15.75
CA THR A 193 -7.59 -10.62 16.84
C THR A 193 -7.36 -12.11 17.09
N GLY A 194 -7.01 -12.46 18.33
CA GLY A 194 -6.62 -13.81 18.73
C GLY A 194 -5.11 -14.03 18.78
N ALA A 195 -4.32 -13.16 18.15
CA ALA A 195 -2.86 -13.19 18.15
C ALA A 195 -2.22 -11.87 18.65
N GLU A 196 -3.01 -10.92 19.15
CA GLU A 196 -2.52 -9.61 19.62
C GLU A 196 -1.45 -9.73 20.70
N HIS A 197 -1.62 -10.66 21.65
CA HIS A 197 -0.64 -10.93 22.69
C HIS A 197 0.68 -11.54 22.17
N ILE A 198 0.66 -12.15 20.98
CA ILE A 198 1.86 -12.62 20.28
C ILE A 198 2.48 -11.45 19.51
N CYS A 199 1.66 -10.64 18.84
CA CYS A 199 2.11 -9.44 18.15
C CYS A 199 2.83 -8.47 19.08
N VAL A 200 2.34 -8.24 20.31
CA VAL A 200 3.05 -7.41 21.32
C VAL A 200 4.46 -7.93 21.60
N LYS A 201 4.65 -9.26 21.68
CA LYS A 201 5.97 -9.88 21.91
C LYS A 201 6.91 -9.73 20.72
N ARG A 202 6.41 -9.34 19.56
CA ARG A 202 7.19 -9.07 18.34
C ARG A 202 7.61 -7.60 18.22
N ALA A 203 7.26 -6.75 19.18
CA ALA A 203 7.78 -5.39 19.26
C ALA A 203 9.27 -5.41 19.63
N ALA A 204 10.05 -4.51 19.02
CA ALA A 204 11.46 -4.34 19.34
C ALA A 204 11.67 -3.69 20.72
N THR A 205 10.69 -2.89 21.18
CA THR A 205 10.71 -2.25 22.50
C THR A 205 9.33 -2.33 23.17
N PRO A 206 9.25 -2.24 24.52
CA PRO A 206 7.96 -2.17 25.22
C PRO A 206 7.07 -1.03 24.71
N GLU A 207 7.64 0.13 24.41
CA GLU A 207 6.90 1.30 23.94
C GLU A 207 6.23 1.05 22.58
N ALA A 208 6.89 0.32 21.67
CA ALA A 208 6.30 -0.08 20.40
C ALA A 208 5.16 -1.09 20.60
N GLY A 209 5.32 -2.03 21.53
CA GLY A 209 4.27 -3.01 21.87
C GLY A 209 3.05 -2.36 22.53
N GLU A 210 3.28 -1.38 23.41
CA GLU A 210 2.22 -0.57 24.02
C GLU A 210 1.52 0.31 22.98
N ALA A 211 2.26 0.90 22.03
CA ALA A 211 1.68 1.67 20.93
C ALA A 211 0.76 0.80 20.06
N PHE A 212 1.22 -0.40 19.69
CA PHE A 212 0.41 -1.38 18.98
C PHE A 212 -0.86 -1.73 19.78
N MET A 213 -0.73 -2.05 21.07
CA MET A 213 -1.87 -2.46 21.89
C MET A 213 -2.89 -1.32 22.06
N ARG A 214 -2.45 -0.06 22.15
CA ARG A 214 -3.36 1.11 22.16
C ARG A 214 -4.17 1.20 20.86
N ILE A 215 -3.51 1.05 19.72
CA ILE A 215 -4.18 1.07 18.41
C ILE A 215 -5.17 -0.09 18.29
N PHE A 216 -4.72 -1.30 18.63
CA PHE A 216 -5.57 -2.49 18.57
C PHE A 216 -6.80 -2.33 19.46
N GLN A 217 -6.63 -1.89 20.71
CA GLN A 217 -7.73 -1.68 21.63
C GLN A 217 -8.70 -0.60 21.15
N ALA A 218 -8.21 0.52 20.63
CA ALA A 218 -9.06 1.56 20.04
C ALA A 218 -9.88 1.02 18.86
N TYR A 219 -9.25 0.22 17.97
CA TYR A 219 -9.96 -0.40 16.86
C TYR A 219 -11.06 -1.36 17.33
N GLN A 220 -10.79 -2.14 18.38
CA GLN A 220 -11.80 -3.01 18.99
C GLN A 220 -12.95 -2.19 19.58
N ASP A 221 -12.65 -1.18 20.39
CA ASP A 221 -13.65 -0.41 21.13
C ASP A 221 -14.49 0.51 20.25
N GLU A 222 -13.93 1.03 19.15
CA GLU A 222 -14.57 2.04 18.31
C GLU A 222 -15.19 1.46 17.03
N VAL A 223 -14.64 0.37 16.49
CA VAL A 223 -15.06 -0.21 15.21
C VAL A 223 -15.74 -1.56 15.37
N ILE A 224 -15.20 -2.44 16.22
CA ILE A 224 -15.69 -3.83 16.29
C ILE A 224 -16.81 -3.96 17.33
N GLU A 225 -16.53 -3.65 18.59
CA GLU A 225 -17.46 -3.86 19.70
C GLU A 225 -18.80 -3.11 19.57
N PRO A 226 -18.86 -1.86 19.06
CA PRO A 226 -20.13 -1.14 18.91
C PRO A 226 -21.02 -1.68 17.80
N PHE A 227 -20.45 -2.35 16.79
CA PHE A 227 -21.14 -2.72 15.55
C PHE A 227 -21.15 -4.23 15.28
N LYS A 228 -20.46 -5.03 16.10
CA LYS A 228 -20.50 -6.49 15.99
C LYS A 228 -21.93 -6.99 16.20
N THR A 229 -22.33 -7.94 15.40
CA THR A 229 -23.55 -8.72 15.64
C THR A 229 -23.22 -9.86 16.61
N SER A 230 -24.19 -10.73 16.92
CA SER A 230 -23.96 -11.90 17.77
C SER A 230 -22.90 -12.88 17.24
N ASP A 231 -22.46 -12.69 15.99
CA ASP A 231 -21.44 -13.48 15.35
C ASP A 231 -20.45 -12.56 14.61
N LEU A 232 -19.23 -12.41 15.16
CA LEU A 232 -18.14 -11.73 14.46
C LEU A 232 -17.76 -12.44 13.14
N SER A 233 -18.20 -13.70 12.95
CA SER A 233 -17.84 -14.55 11.81
C SER A 233 -18.36 -14.08 10.45
N ASP A 234 -19.26 -13.09 10.38
CA ASP A 234 -19.66 -12.51 9.09
C ASP A 234 -18.64 -11.48 8.57
N SER A 235 -17.81 -10.88 9.43
CA SER A 235 -16.76 -9.93 9.03
C SER A 235 -15.37 -10.56 9.01
N GLN A 236 -14.98 -11.34 10.04
CA GLN A 236 -13.70 -12.05 10.13
C GLN A 236 -13.78 -13.32 10.99
N PRO A 237 -13.29 -14.50 10.52
CA PRO A 237 -12.86 -14.80 9.16
C PRO A 237 -14.02 -14.66 8.17
N THR A 238 -13.79 -14.05 7.00
CA THR A 238 -14.85 -13.87 5.99
C THR A 238 -15.40 -15.23 5.50
N LYS A 239 -16.60 -15.26 4.91
CA LYS A 239 -17.15 -16.48 4.29
C LYS A 239 -16.19 -17.15 3.31
N GLY A 240 -15.46 -16.35 2.53
CA GLY A 240 -14.41 -16.85 1.64
C GLY A 240 -13.30 -17.56 2.43
N ASN A 241 -12.85 -17.00 3.55
CA ASN A 241 -11.80 -17.61 4.39
C ASN A 241 -12.24 -18.96 4.97
N ILE A 242 -13.48 -19.06 5.46
CA ILE A 242 -14.03 -20.31 6.01
C ILE A 242 -14.14 -21.38 4.92
N LEU A 243 -14.61 -21.01 3.72
CA LEU A 243 -14.61 -21.92 2.55
C LEU A 243 -13.19 -22.33 2.11
N GLY A 244 -12.20 -21.47 2.35
CA GLY A 244 -10.76 -21.75 2.19
C GLY A 244 -10.16 -22.66 3.28
N GLY A 245 -10.95 -23.05 4.27
CA GLY A 245 -10.59 -24.02 5.30
C GLY A 245 -10.11 -23.43 6.63
N LEU A 246 -10.17 -22.12 6.82
CA LEU A 246 -9.82 -21.50 8.11
C LEU A 246 -10.97 -21.71 9.12
N THR A 247 -10.65 -22.28 10.28
CA THR A 247 -11.64 -22.75 11.25
C THR A 247 -11.92 -21.77 12.38
N THR A 248 -10.92 -20.96 12.78
CA THR A 248 -11.07 -19.93 13.83
C THR A 248 -10.39 -18.62 13.45
N ILE A 249 -10.74 -17.55 14.17
CA ILE A 249 -10.09 -16.24 13.99
C ILE A 249 -8.62 -16.28 14.44
N GLU A 250 -8.32 -17.05 15.49
CA GLU A 250 -6.96 -17.27 15.99
C GLU A 250 -6.08 -17.98 14.95
N GLU A 251 -6.60 -19.02 14.29
CA GLU A 251 -5.88 -19.72 13.21
C GLU A 251 -5.52 -18.75 12.08
N LYS A 252 -6.47 -17.90 11.69
CA LYS A 252 -6.25 -16.86 10.69
C LYS A 252 -5.19 -15.85 11.16
N ALA A 253 -5.30 -15.35 12.38
CA ALA A 253 -4.41 -14.34 12.93
C ALA A 253 -2.97 -14.85 13.07
N LEU A 254 -2.79 -16.11 13.46
CA LEU A 254 -1.48 -16.77 13.51
C LEU A 254 -0.85 -16.87 12.12
N GLY A 255 -1.61 -17.34 11.12
CA GLY A 255 -1.13 -17.39 9.74
C GLY A 255 -0.85 -16.00 9.16
N ASN A 256 -1.61 -14.99 9.57
CA ASN A 256 -1.39 -13.60 9.20
C ASN A 256 -0.07 -13.07 9.78
N LEU A 257 0.23 -13.38 11.05
CA LEU A 257 1.43 -12.90 11.72
C LEU A 257 2.72 -13.49 11.12
N GLU A 258 2.68 -14.67 10.48
CA GLU A 258 3.85 -15.23 9.78
C GLU A 258 4.43 -14.29 8.71
N LYS A 259 3.65 -13.32 8.20
CA LYS A 259 4.11 -12.34 7.21
C LYS A 259 5.19 -11.40 7.72
N ILE A 260 5.43 -11.32 9.03
CA ILE A 260 6.50 -10.47 9.61
C ILE A 260 7.79 -11.24 9.86
N GLY A 261 7.87 -12.51 9.47
CA GLY A 261 9.08 -13.32 9.60
C GLY A 261 9.26 -13.91 10.98
N ARG A 262 10.37 -14.62 11.17
CA ARG A 262 10.68 -15.34 12.41
C ARG A 262 11.67 -14.59 13.30
N THR A 263 12.57 -13.81 12.71
CA THR A 263 13.61 -13.07 13.44
C THR A 263 13.32 -11.57 13.54
N SER A 264 12.45 -11.04 12.67
CA SER A 264 12.18 -9.61 12.59
C SER A 264 11.25 -9.10 13.69
N THR A 265 11.53 -7.91 14.20
CA THR A 265 10.66 -7.19 15.16
C THR A 265 10.26 -5.84 14.58
N TYR A 266 9.09 -5.32 14.98
CA TYR A 266 8.67 -3.98 14.58
C TYR A 266 9.11 -2.92 15.58
N ILE A 267 9.55 -1.78 15.07
CA ILE A 267 10.16 -0.70 15.86
C ILE A 267 9.16 0.40 16.25
N ASP A 268 7.98 0.41 15.61
CA ASP A 268 6.91 1.33 15.94
C ASP A 268 5.54 0.82 15.48
N ALA A 269 4.50 1.40 16.08
CA ALA A 269 3.12 1.27 15.63
C ALA A 269 2.57 2.66 15.32
N ILE A 270 2.07 2.86 14.11
CA ILE A 270 1.71 4.16 13.54
C ILE A 270 0.26 4.19 13.05
N GLY A 271 -0.34 5.37 13.03
CA GLY A 271 -1.71 5.57 12.56
C GLY A 271 -1.85 5.50 11.03
N PRO A 272 -3.10 5.58 10.53
CA PRO A 272 -3.39 5.46 9.10
C PRO A 272 -2.67 6.55 8.27
N ALA A 273 -2.05 6.13 7.16
CA ALA A 273 -1.31 6.99 6.22
C ALA A 273 -0.16 7.82 6.84
N VAL A 274 0.29 7.49 8.05
CA VAL A 274 1.45 8.14 8.68
C VAL A 274 2.73 7.59 8.06
N ALA A 275 3.66 8.46 7.66
CA ALA A 275 4.97 8.03 7.18
C ALA A 275 5.86 7.57 8.36
N PRO A 276 6.64 6.48 8.21
CA PRO A 276 7.55 6.00 9.25
C PRO A 276 8.62 7.03 9.62
N GLY A 277 8.77 7.32 10.92
CA GLY A 277 9.63 8.39 11.44
C GLY A 277 10.82 7.95 12.30
N LYS A 278 10.94 6.66 12.66
CA LYS A 278 11.98 6.13 13.56
C LYS A 278 13.19 5.51 12.85
N GLY A 279 13.30 5.67 11.54
CA GLY A 279 14.38 5.09 10.72
C GLY A 279 14.01 3.76 10.08
N ALA A 280 14.98 3.10 9.45
CA ALA A 280 14.80 1.80 8.81
C ALA A 280 14.36 0.73 9.81
N GLY A 281 13.53 -0.20 9.36
CA GLY A 281 12.92 -1.22 10.22
C GLY A 281 11.49 -1.54 9.82
N LEU A 282 10.84 -2.40 10.59
CA LEU A 282 9.46 -2.82 10.37
C LEU A 282 8.49 -1.98 11.20
N TYR A 283 7.38 -1.58 10.60
CA TYR A 283 6.32 -0.80 11.25
C TYR A 283 5.00 -1.56 11.21
N PHE A 284 4.23 -1.47 12.30
CA PHE A 284 2.80 -1.75 12.27
C PHE A 284 2.05 -0.47 11.88
N MET A 285 1.15 -0.54 10.90
CA MET A 285 0.25 0.56 10.55
C MET A 285 -1.19 0.16 10.84
N ASP A 286 -1.90 1.05 11.54
CA ASP A 286 -3.34 0.89 11.71
C ASP A 286 -4.04 0.97 10.36
N THR A 287 -4.65 -0.14 9.94
CA THR A 287 -5.43 -0.20 8.71
C THR A 287 -6.62 -1.14 8.88
N SER A 288 -7.70 -0.87 8.15
CA SER A 288 -8.71 -1.90 7.92
C SER A 288 -8.11 -3.10 7.15
N SER A 289 -8.78 -4.24 7.23
CA SER A 289 -8.42 -5.45 6.47
C SER A 289 -8.92 -5.39 5.02
N ALA A 290 -9.74 -4.40 4.70
CA ALA A 290 -10.24 -4.17 3.36
C ALA A 290 -9.08 -3.84 2.42
N ALA A 291 -9.02 -4.53 1.30
CA ALA A 291 -7.80 -4.58 0.52
C ALA A 291 -7.38 -3.23 -0.07
N ALA A 292 -8.34 -2.54 -0.69
CA ALA A 292 -8.09 -1.27 -1.34
C ALA A 292 -7.72 -0.18 -0.33
N GLU A 293 -8.36 -0.14 0.85
CA GLU A 293 -8.05 0.85 1.88
C GLU A 293 -6.63 0.67 2.44
N CYS A 294 -6.27 -0.55 2.84
CA CYS A 294 -4.94 -0.83 3.40
C CYS A 294 -3.82 -0.43 2.43
N VAL A 295 -3.90 -0.86 1.17
CA VAL A 295 -2.88 -0.55 0.17
C VAL A 295 -2.85 0.95 -0.14
N THR A 296 -4.01 1.63 -0.13
CA THR A 296 -4.09 3.09 -0.31
C THR A 296 -3.39 3.84 0.83
N LEU A 297 -3.62 3.46 2.09
CA LEU A 297 -2.97 4.07 3.24
C LEU A 297 -1.45 3.84 3.24
N MET A 298 -0.99 2.63 2.91
CA MET A 298 0.43 2.32 2.80
C MET A 298 1.08 3.05 1.62
N ALA A 299 0.39 3.16 0.48
CA ALA A 299 0.86 4.01 -0.62
C ALA A 299 0.96 5.47 -0.18
N ALA A 300 -0.03 6.01 0.53
CA ALA A 300 0.00 7.38 1.04
C ALA A 300 1.12 7.62 2.07
N ALA A 301 1.45 6.64 2.90
CA ALA A 301 2.58 6.70 3.83
C ALA A 301 3.96 6.67 3.14
N GLY A 302 4.01 6.42 1.82
CA GLY A 302 5.22 6.51 1.01
C GLY A 302 5.89 5.18 0.69
N TYR A 303 5.23 4.05 0.92
CA TYR A 303 5.70 2.74 0.48
C TYR A 303 5.59 2.62 -1.05
N VAL A 304 6.58 1.99 -1.69
CA VAL A 304 6.75 2.02 -3.16
C VAL A 304 6.55 0.67 -3.83
N ILE A 305 6.54 -0.42 -3.05
CA ILE A 305 6.17 -1.77 -3.47
C ILE A 305 5.23 -2.35 -2.41
N HIS A 306 4.25 -3.12 -2.85
CA HIS A 306 3.36 -3.86 -1.96
C HIS A 306 3.42 -5.36 -2.28
N THR A 307 3.69 -6.20 -1.28
CA THR A 307 3.61 -7.66 -1.39
C THR A 307 2.27 -8.15 -0.88
N PHE A 308 1.67 -9.08 -1.63
CA PHE A 308 0.29 -9.50 -1.41
C PHE A 308 0.15 -11.02 -1.40
N PRO A 309 0.40 -11.70 -0.25
CA PRO A 309 0.11 -13.11 -0.11
C PRO A 309 -1.40 -13.36 -0.16
N THR A 310 -1.83 -14.29 -1.01
CA THR A 310 -3.24 -14.64 -1.19
C THR A 310 -3.46 -16.14 -1.34
N GLY A 311 -4.52 -16.63 -0.71
CA GLY A 311 -4.96 -18.02 -0.80
C GLY A 311 -5.83 -18.27 -2.03
N GLN A 312 -6.86 -17.43 -2.23
CA GLN A 312 -7.90 -17.66 -3.24
C GLN A 312 -7.81 -16.76 -4.48
N GLY A 313 -6.77 -15.91 -4.59
CA GLY A 313 -6.49 -15.16 -5.81
C GLY A 313 -7.11 -13.77 -5.83
N ASN A 314 -7.00 -13.02 -4.73
CA ASN A 314 -7.50 -11.65 -4.69
C ASN A 314 -6.88 -10.79 -5.80
N VAL A 315 -7.71 -10.01 -6.48
CA VAL A 315 -7.30 -9.28 -7.69
C VAL A 315 -6.75 -7.88 -7.43
N ILE A 316 -6.74 -7.40 -6.18
CA ILE A 316 -6.42 -6.02 -5.79
C ILE A 316 -5.16 -5.46 -6.44
N GLY A 317 -5.24 -4.29 -7.06
CA GLY A 317 -4.12 -3.48 -7.48
C GLY A 317 -4.03 -2.19 -6.68
N ASN A 318 -3.27 -1.24 -7.21
CA ASN A 318 -3.22 0.13 -6.72
C ASN A 318 -2.74 1.02 -7.88
N PRO A 319 -3.25 2.26 -8.02
CA PRO A 319 -2.86 3.13 -9.14
C PRO A 319 -1.38 3.53 -9.16
N ILE A 320 -0.72 3.61 -7.99
CA ILE A 320 0.64 4.19 -7.87
C ILE A 320 1.69 3.23 -7.31
N VAL A 321 1.27 2.14 -6.67
CA VAL A 321 2.18 1.14 -6.09
C VAL A 321 1.99 -0.21 -6.77
N PRO A 322 3.05 -0.82 -7.34
CA PRO A 322 2.99 -2.19 -7.85
C PRO A 322 2.66 -3.18 -6.71
N VAL A 323 1.64 -3.99 -6.95
CA VAL A 323 1.19 -5.05 -6.03
C VAL A 323 1.67 -6.40 -6.56
N ILE A 324 2.65 -7.00 -5.90
CA ILE A 324 3.23 -8.31 -6.24
C ILE A 324 2.42 -9.38 -5.52
N LYS A 325 1.73 -10.24 -6.27
CA LYS A 325 0.87 -11.28 -5.69
C LYS A 325 1.60 -12.61 -5.56
N ILE A 326 1.47 -13.23 -4.39
CA ILE A 326 2.13 -14.50 -4.03
C ILE A 326 1.07 -15.51 -3.64
N SER A 327 1.13 -16.73 -4.17
CA SER A 327 0.23 -17.80 -3.73
C SER A 327 0.95 -19.14 -3.66
N GLY A 328 0.61 -19.91 -2.62
CA GLY A 328 1.00 -21.31 -2.44
C GLY A 328 -0.14 -22.29 -2.69
N ASN A 329 -1.29 -21.81 -3.16
CA ASN A 329 -2.48 -22.64 -3.38
C ASN A 329 -2.47 -23.25 -4.81
N PRO A 330 -2.34 -24.59 -4.96
CA PRO A 330 -2.32 -25.23 -6.29
C PRO A 330 -3.58 -25.01 -7.13
N ARG A 331 -4.74 -24.81 -6.48
CA ARG A 331 -6.00 -24.49 -7.18
C ARG A 331 -5.93 -23.08 -7.74
N THR A 332 -5.53 -22.10 -6.93
CA THR A 332 -5.41 -20.70 -7.35
C THR A 332 -4.41 -20.54 -8.50
N LEU A 333 -3.25 -21.20 -8.43
CA LEU A 333 -2.29 -21.19 -9.53
C LEU A 333 -2.84 -21.84 -10.82
N ARG A 334 -3.72 -22.84 -10.69
CA ARG A 334 -4.38 -23.45 -11.85
C ARG A 334 -5.50 -22.60 -12.45
N THR A 335 -6.26 -21.88 -11.62
CA THR A 335 -7.49 -21.20 -12.05
C THR A 335 -7.38 -19.68 -12.18
N MET A 336 -6.36 -19.06 -11.58
CA MET A 336 -6.18 -17.61 -11.50
C MET A 336 -4.71 -17.20 -11.63
N SER A 337 -3.89 -17.97 -12.35
CA SER A 337 -2.44 -17.69 -12.50
C SER A 337 -2.14 -16.37 -13.19
N GLU A 338 -3.05 -15.85 -14.03
CA GLU A 338 -2.89 -14.51 -14.62
C GLU A 338 -2.79 -13.38 -13.58
N HIS A 339 -3.28 -13.61 -12.36
CA HIS A 339 -3.21 -12.66 -11.25
C HIS A 339 -2.01 -12.91 -10.32
N ILE A 340 -1.24 -13.98 -10.47
CA ILE A 340 -0.17 -14.35 -9.53
C ILE A 340 1.20 -14.06 -10.14
N ASP A 341 2.03 -13.30 -9.41
CA ASP A 341 3.40 -13.01 -9.83
C ASP A 341 4.40 -14.07 -9.34
N VAL A 342 4.18 -14.63 -8.14
CA VAL A 342 5.09 -15.58 -7.50
C VAL A 342 4.34 -16.84 -7.07
N ASP A 343 4.70 -17.96 -7.70
CA ASP A 343 4.24 -19.30 -7.34
C ASP A 343 5.15 -19.90 -6.26
N VAL A 344 4.59 -20.17 -5.08
CA VAL A 344 5.27 -20.82 -3.95
C VAL A 344 4.55 -22.10 -3.53
N THR A 345 3.83 -22.73 -4.45
CA THR A 345 3.16 -24.01 -4.24
C THR A 345 4.14 -25.10 -3.80
N GLY A 346 5.40 -25.01 -4.26
CA GLY A 346 6.51 -25.89 -3.91
C GLY A 346 6.73 -26.06 -2.40
N VAL A 347 6.37 -25.06 -1.59
CA VAL A 347 6.48 -25.11 -0.12
C VAL A 347 5.63 -26.24 0.46
N LEU A 348 4.39 -26.39 -0.02
CA LEU A 348 3.47 -27.39 0.48
C LEU A 348 3.74 -28.78 -0.09
N THR A 349 4.27 -28.85 -1.33
CA THR A 349 4.71 -30.12 -1.95
C THR A 349 6.09 -30.58 -1.47
N ARG A 350 6.78 -29.75 -0.66
CA ARG A 350 8.15 -29.97 -0.16
C ARG A 350 9.22 -29.99 -1.26
N GLU A 351 8.93 -29.36 -2.39
CA GLU A 351 9.86 -29.15 -3.50
C GLU A 351 10.62 -27.82 -3.38
N MET A 352 10.15 -26.93 -2.50
CA MET A 352 10.74 -25.63 -2.19
C MET A 352 10.73 -25.42 -0.67
N THR A 353 11.79 -24.85 -0.13
CA THR A 353 11.88 -24.40 1.26
C THR A 353 11.34 -22.97 1.40
N ILE A 354 10.99 -22.56 2.63
CA ILE A 354 10.61 -21.16 2.89
C ILE A 354 11.74 -20.17 2.54
N ASP A 355 12.99 -20.61 2.71
CA ASP A 355 14.15 -19.80 2.35
C ASP A 355 14.22 -19.54 0.84
N GLU A 356 14.07 -20.59 0.03
CA GLU A 356 14.00 -20.49 -1.43
C GLU A 356 12.77 -19.71 -1.91
N ALA A 357 11.63 -19.86 -1.23
CA ALA A 357 10.43 -19.08 -1.51
C ALA A 357 10.68 -17.57 -1.27
N GLY A 358 11.33 -17.21 -0.17
CA GLY A 358 11.72 -15.83 0.11
C GLY A 358 12.70 -15.28 -0.93
N ASP A 359 13.67 -16.09 -1.38
CA ASP A 359 14.58 -15.71 -2.48
C ASP A 359 13.82 -15.46 -3.79
N ALA A 360 12.81 -16.29 -4.11
CA ALA A 360 11.97 -16.11 -5.28
C ALA A 360 11.15 -14.80 -5.20
N LEU A 361 10.63 -14.45 -4.02
CA LEU A 361 9.93 -13.18 -3.80
C LEU A 361 10.87 -11.99 -3.93
N ILE A 362 12.07 -12.03 -3.33
CA ILE A 362 13.07 -10.95 -3.45
C ILE A 362 13.47 -10.77 -4.92
N ALA A 363 13.71 -11.88 -5.65
CA ALA A 363 14.00 -11.81 -7.08
C ALA A 363 12.85 -11.15 -7.88
N MET A 364 11.59 -11.41 -7.52
CA MET A 364 10.45 -10.73 -8.14
C MET A 364 10.39 -9.25 -7.79
N ILE A 365 10.65 -8.86 -6.53
CA ILE A 365 10.75 -7.47 -6.10
C ILE A 365 11.80 -6.73 -6.91
N LEU A 366 12.99 -7.32 -7.09
CA LEU A 366 14.06 -6.73 -7.91
C LEU A 366 13.61 -6.55 -9.37
N ARG A 367 12.98 -7.55 -9.97
CA ARG A 367 12.45 -7.45 -11.36
C ARG A 367 11.42 -6.33 -11.47
N THR A 368 10.50 -6.25 -10.51
CA THR A 368 9.43 -5.24 -10.46
C THR A 368 10.00 -3.83 -10.25
N ALA A 369 10.94 -3.66 -9.33
CA ALA A 369 11.64 -2.40 -9.09
C ALA A 369 12.39 -1.92 -10.36
N ASN A 370 13.02 -2.86 -11.07
CA ASN A 370 13.74 -2.58 -12.32
C ASN A 370 12.82 -2.30 -13.53
N GLY A 371 11.49 -2.47 -13.39
CA GLY A 371 10.51 -2.04 -14.40
C GLY A 371 9.62 -3.14 -14.97
N ARG A 372 9.70 -4.38 -14.47
CA ARG A 372 8.66 -5.38 -14.77
C ARG A 372 7.33 -4.91 -14.18
N CYS A 373 6.27 -4.90 -14.97
CA CYS A 373 4.91 -4.72 -14.46
C CYS A 373 4.46 -5.95 -13.68
N THR A 374 3.78 -5.76 -12.56
CA THR A 374 3.08 -6.85 -11.87
C THR A 374 1.84 -7.27 -12.65
N ALA A 375 1.26 -8.41 -12.27
CA ALA A 375 0.00 -8.87 -12.85
C ALA A 375 -1.11 -7.81 -12.76
N SER A 376 -1.30 -7.16 -11.60
CA SER A 376 -2.30 -6.08 -11.45
C SER A 376 -2.05 -4.90 -12.37
N GLU A 377 -0.81 -4.48 -12.53
CA GLU A 377 -0.47 -3.36 -13.42
C GLU A 377 -0.77 -3.71 -14.89
N ALA A 378 -0.40 -4.91 -15.33
CA ALA A 378 -0.62 -5.36 -16.69
C ALA A 378 -2.10 -5.56 -17.02
N LEU A 379 -2.90 -5.99 -16.03
CA LEU A 379 -4.34 -6.19 -16.15
C LEU A 379 -5.17 -4.92 -15.90
N GLY A 380 -4.54 -3.84 -15.42
CA GLY A 380 -5.19 -2.54 -15.23
C GLY A 380 -5.94 -2.37 -13.90
N HIS A 381 -5.64 -3.17 -12.89
CA HIS A 381 -6.20 -3.03 -11.54
C HIS A 381 -5.65 -1.77 -10.85
N ARG A 382 -6.54 -0.85 -10.49
CA ARG A 382 -6.22 0.49 -9.97
C ARG A 382 -7.14 0.89 -8.82
N GLU A 383 -7.51 -0.06 -7.98
CA GLU A 383 -8.38 0.20 -6.84
C GLU A 383 -7.72 1.23 -5.91
N PHE A 384 -8.46 2.30 -5.60
CA PHE A 384 -8.06 3.38 -4.71
C PHE A 384 -9.25 3.66 -3.79
N SER A 385 -9.06 3.45 -2.49
CA SER A 385 -10.15 3.58 -1.52
C SER A 385 -9.69 4.42 -0.36
N MET A 386 -10.33 5.57 -0.22
CA MET A 386 -10.13 6.48 0.90
C MET A 386 -10.78 5.89 2.16
N THR A 387 -10.12 6.02 3.30
CA THR A 387 -10.69 5.65 4.60
C THR A 387 -11.55 6.80 5.12
N LYS A 388 -12.77 6.47 5.56
CA LYS A 388 -13.73 7.41 6.14
C LYS A 388 -14.11 6.96 7.54
N LEU A 389 -13.93 7.84 8.53
CA LEU A 389 -14.15 7.56 9.93
C LEU A 389 -15.60 7.86 10.35
N TYR A 390 -16.16 8.97 9.86
CA TYR A 390 -17.45 9.48 10.32
C TYR A 390 -18.43 9.74 9.18
N ARG A 391 -19.71 9.93 9.51
CA ARG A 391 -20.69 10.43 8.55
C ARG A 391 -20.36 11.89 8.20
N SER A 392 -20.53 12.25 6.93
CA SER A 392 -20.40 13.64 6.49
C SER A 392 -21.47 14.52 7.13
N ALA A 393 -21.16 15.81 7.32
CA ALA A 393 -22.05 16.81 7.92
C ALA A 393 -23.35 17.04 7.13
#